data_AF-A0A7J8L7X2-F1
#
_entry.id   AF-A0A7J8L7X2-F1
#
_cell.length_a   1.000
_cell.length_b   1.000
_cell.length_c   1.000
_cell.angle_alpha   90.00
_cell.angle_beta   90.00
_cell.angle_gamma   90.00
#
_symmetry.space_group_name_H-M   'P 1'
#
loop_
_entity.id
_entity.type
_entity.pdbx_description
1 polymer ?
#
loop_
_entity_poly.entity_id
_entity_poly.type
_entity_poly.pdbx_seq_one_letter_code
_entity_poly.pdbx_strand_id
1 'polypeptide(L)'
;TIDSLAIGYAKGKLTFFLGDLEAIVDVIPADMVVNAIIVAMIAEARHQQPQTIYQVGSSIRNPLRYSNLQDYGFRYFTKNPWINKDGKPVIVSKVTVMNSMDSFQRYMAFRYLLLLKGLELANAAFCHFFQGVYSNLNRKINWVMRLVDIYRPYLFFNATFDDLNTEKLRMTARTSLVENDMFYFDPISIDWEDYFMNIHIPGIVKYIFK
;
A
#
# COMPACT_ATOMS: atom_id res chain seq x y z
N THR A 1 0.33 1.04 -6.85
CA THR A 1 0.21 1.98 -5.73
C THR A 1 -0.69 1.36 -4.66
N ILE A 2 -0.78 1.96 -3.47
CA ILE A 2 -1.68 1.51 -2.39
C ILE A 2 -3.16 1.56 -2.80
N ASP A 3 -3.50 2.39 -3.78
CA ASP A 3 -4.86 2.58 -4.29
C ASP A 3 -5.50 1.30 -4.81
N SER A 4 -4.72 0.41 -5.44
CA SER A 4 -5.25 -0.86 -5.95
C SER A 4 -5.70 -1.79 -4.82
N LEU A 5 -5.03 -1.74 -3.67
CA LEU A 5 -5.44 -2.47 -2.46
C LEU A 5 -6.74 -1.88 -1.90
N ALA A 6 -6.84 -0.55 -1.82
CA ALA A 6 -8.06 0.13 -1.37
C ALA A 6 -9.27 -0.22 -2.29
N ILE A 7 -9.07 -0.23 -3.61
CA ILE A 7 -10.10 -0.59 -4.59
C ILE A 7 -10.50 -2.06 -4.46
N GLY A 8 -9.52 -2.96 -4.38
CA GLY A 8 -9.76 -4.39 -4.18
C GLY A 8 -10.53 -4.66 -2.89
N TYR A 9 -10.17 -3.94 -1.82
CA TYR A 9 -10.81 -4.03 -0.51
C TYR A 9 -12.25 -3.54 -0.52
N ALA A 10 -12.50 -2.32 -1.00
CA ALA A 10 -13.85 -1.76 -1.08
C ALA A 10 -14.81 -2.59 -1.92
N LYS A 11 -14.29 -3.23 -2.98
CA LYS A 11 -15.07 -4.14 -3.85
C LYS A 11 -15.24 -5.55 -3.23
N GLY A 12 -14.77 -5.78 -2.01
CA GLY A 12 -14.87 -7.07 -1.30
C GLY A 12 -14.00 -8.18 -1.90
N LYS A 13 -13.02 -7.82 -2.76
CA LYS A 13 -12.16 -8.78 -3.47
C LYS A 13 -10.88 -9.10 -2.71
N LEU A 14 -10.46 -8.22 -1.79
CA LEU A 14 -9.30 -8.45 -0.93
C LEU A 14 -9.75 -9.03 0.42
N THR A 15 -9.75 -10.36 0.53
CA THR A 15 -10.20 -11.08 1.73
C THR A 15 -9.08 -11.44 2.69
N PHE A 16 -7.86 -11.59 2.16
CA PHE A 16 -6.64 -11.76 2.95
C PHE A 16 -5.48 -11.00 2.31
N PHE A 17 -4.46 -10.70 3.11
CA PHE A 17 -3.24 -10.07 2.65
C PHE A 17 -2.03 -10.69 3.36
N LEU A 18 -0.87 -10.61 2.71
CA LEU A 18 0.41 -11.04 3.26
C LEU A 18 1.25 -9.80 3.54
N GLY A 19 1.73 -9.64 4.77
CA GLY A 19 2.60 -8.53 5.13
C GLY A 19 2.66 -8.30 6.63
N ASP A 20 3.59 -7.46 7.05
CA ASP A 20 3.74 -7.08 8.45
C ASP A 20 2.90 -5.83 8.76
N LEU A 21 1.88 -5.97 9.60
CA LEU A 21 1.04 -4.83 10.02
C LEU A 21 1.77 -3.82 10.90
N GLU A 22 2.87 -4.24 11.52
CA GLU A 22 3.69 -3.39 12.38
C GLU A 22 4.83 -2.70 11.62
N ALA A 23 5.03 -3.04 10.34
CA ALA A 23 6.00 -2.34 9.51
C ALA A 23 5.53 -0.92 9.20
N ILE A 24 6.51 -0.01 9.14
CA ILE A 24 6.32 1.38 8.75
C ILE A 24 6.21 1.45 7.23
N VAL A 25 5.25 2.22 6.74
CA VAL A 25 5.04 2.51 5.33
C VAL A 25 5.60 3.90 5.04
N ASP A 26 6.65 3.99 4.23
CA ASP A 26 7.14 5.29 3.79
C ASP A 26 6.20 5.86 2.73
N VAL A 27 5.44 6.89 3.12
CA VAL A 27 4.52 7.60 2.23
C VAL A 27 4.63 9.09 2.44
N ILE A 28 4.50 9.85 1.36
CA ILE A 28 4.50 11.30 1.40
C ILE A 28 3.54 11.84 0.34
N PRO A 29 2.74 12.88 0.64
CA PRO A 29 1.92 13.56 -0.35
C PRO A 29 2.75 14.12 -1.52
N ALA A 30 2.20 14.03 -2.73
CA ALA A 30 2.93 14.39 -3.96
C ALA A 30 3.28 15.89 -4.04
N ASP A 31 2.42 16.75 -3.50
CA ASP A 31 2.63 18.19 -3.37
C ASP A 31 3.84 18.52 -2.49
N MET A 32 4.04 17.79 -1.38
CA MET A 32 5.24 17.94 -0.56
C MET A 32 6.51 17.54 -1.31
N VAL A 33 6.45 16.51 -2.16
CA VAL A 33 7.58 16.12 -3.03
C VAL A 33 7.90 17.23 -4.03
N VAL A 34 6.88 17.81 -4.68
CA VAL A 34 7.06 18.92 -5.61
C VAL A 34 7.67 20.13 -4.91
N ASN A 35 7.16 20.51 -3.73
CA ASN A 35 7.72 21.61 -2.94
C ASN A 35 9.19 21.36 -2.57
N ALA A 36 9.52 20.14 -2.12
CA ALA A 36 10.90 19.76 -1.82
C ALA A 36 11.82 19.87 -3.05
N ILE A 37 11.36 19.45 -4.23
CA ILE A 37 12.11 19.58 -5.50
C ILE A 37 12.38 21.05 -5.82
N ILE A 38 11.38 21.93 -5.72
CA ILE A 38 11.52 23.37 -6.00
C ILE A 38 12.55 23.99 -5.05
N VAL A 39 12.42 23.72 -3.76
CA VAL A 39 13.32 24.27 -2.74
C VAL A 39 14.75 23.72 -2.90
N ALA A 40 14.89 22.44 -3.23
CA ALA A 40 16.18 21.83 -3.53
C ALA A 40 16.84 22.51 -4.75
N MET A 41 16.10 22.74 -5.84
CA MET A 41 16.63 23.44 -7.02
C MET A 41 17.14 24.84 -6.68
N ILE A 42 16.41 25.60 -5.84
CA ILE A 42 16.82 26.95 -5.43
C ILE A 42 18.08 26.89 -4.57
N ALA A 43 18.15 25.94 -3.63
CA ALA A 43 19.31 25.78 -2.75
C ALA A 43 20.56 25.38 -3.56
N GLU A 44 20.44 24.39 -4.44
CA GLU A 44 21.54 23.91 -5.29
C GLU A 44 21.98 24.97 -6.31
N ALA A 45 21.07 25.83 -6.82
CA ALA A 45 21.46 26.95 -7.67
C ALA A 45 22.35 27.99 -6.94
N ARG A 46 22.25 28.07 -5.61
CA ARG A 46 23.03 29.00 -4.77
C ARG A 46 24.34 28.40 -4.26
N HIS A 47 24.50 27.08 -4.29
CA HIS A 47 25.64 26.37 -3.73
C HIS A 47 26.42 25.58 -4.80
N GLN A 48 27.74 25.75 -4.86
CA GLN A 48 28.63 24.91 -5.68
C GLN A 48 29.14 23.68 -4.90
N GLN A 49 28.28 23.06 -4.08
CA GLN A 49 28.63 21.91 -3.24
C GLN A 49 28.43 20.57 -3.98
N PRO A 50 29.00 19.45 -3.48
CA PRO A 50 28.75 18.13 -4.07
C PRO A 50 27.26 17.79 -4.07
N GLN A 51 26.86 16.92 -5.02
CA GLN A 51 25.46 16.47 -5.19
C GLN A 51 24.88 15.94 -3.87
N THR A 52 23.95 16.70 -3.27
CA THR A 52 23.25 16.30 -2.05
C THR A 52 22.04 15.43 -2.41
N ILE A 53 21.88 14.29 -1.74
CA ILE A 53 20.67 13.47 -1.85
C ILE A 53 19.67 13.92 -0.80
N TYR A 54 18.49 14.34 -1.27
CA TYR A 54 17.34 14.71 -0.44
C TYR A 54 16.32 13.57 -0.45
N GLN A 55 16.27 12.81 0.65
CA GLN A 55 15.24 11.80 0.85
C GLN A 55 13.94 12.49 1.29
N VAL A 56 12.89 12.35 0.50
CA VAL A 56 11.57 12.92 0.82
C VAL A 56 10.65 11.78 1.25
N GLY A 57 10.49 11.62 2.55
CA GLY A 57 9.69 10.55 3.15
C GLY A 57 9.19 10.96 4.53
N SER A 58 8.37 10.10 5.13
CA SER A 58 7.77 10.35 6.45
C SER A 58 8.24 9.36 7.52
N SER A 59 8.87 8.25 7.13
CA SER A 59 9.15 7.10 7.99
C SER A 59 9.77 7.43 9.34
N ILE A 60 10.77 8.31 9.39
CA ILE A 60 11.48 8.61 10.64
C ILE A 60 10.81 9.71 11.46
N ARG A 61 10.23 10.74 10.82
CA ARG A 61 9.69 11.93 11.49
C ARG A 61 8.21 11.83 11.83
N ASN A 62 7.43 11.16 11.00
CA ASN A 62 5.99 10.98 11.15
C ASN A 62 5.56 9.58 10.67
N PRO A 63 5.94 8.52 11.39
CA PRO A 63 5.76 7.14 10.95
C PRO A 63 4.28 6.76 10.79
N LEU A 64 3.96 6.13 9.67
CA LEU A 64 2.66 5.50 9.40
C LEU A 64 2.81 3.98 9.35
N ARG A 65 1.95 3.22 10.02
CA ARG A 65 1.98 1.74 9.99
C ARG A 65 0.94 1.17 9.05
N TYR A 66 1.17 -0.04 8.55
CA TYR A 66 0.16 -0.77 7.77
C TYR A 66 -1.13 -1.03 8.57
N SER A 67 -1.03 -1.19 9.90
CA SER A 67 -2.19 -1.29 10.79
C SER A 67 -3.07 -0.03 10.77
N ASN A 68 -2.47 1.17 10.66
CA ASN A 68 -3.23 2.42 10.49
C ASN A 68 -3.98 2.42 9.15
N LEU A 69 -3.31 2.06 8.04
CA LEU A 69 -3.95 1.99 6.72
C LEU A 69 -5.13 1.01 6.69
N GLN A 70 -4.97 -0.15 7.35
CA GLN A 70 -6.04 -1.13 7.49
C GLN A 70 -7.23 -0.55 8.28
N ASP A 71 -6.96 0.16 9.37
CA ASP A 71 -7.99 0.79 10.20
C ASP A 71 -8.74 1.87 9.43
N TYR A 72 -8.03 2.78 8.75
CA TYR A 72 -8.63 3.84 7.93
C TYR A 72 -9.51 3.26 6.83
N GLY A 73 -9.00 2.27 6.09
CA GLY A 73 -9.78 1.57 5.06
C GLY A 73 -11.04 0.93 5.63
N PHE A 74 -10.92 0.17 6.73
CA PHE A 74 -12.06 -0.50 7.36
C PHE A 74 -13.11 0.51 7.83
N ARG A 75 -12.71 1.54 8.58
CA ARG A 75 -13.62 2.56 9.09
C ARG A 75 -14.31 3.33 7.97
N TYR A 76 -13.56 3.74 6.95
CA TYR A 76 -14.10 4.49 5.82
C TYR A 76 -15.14 3.67 5.05
N PHE A 77 -14.80 2.45 4.62
CA PHE A 77 -15.69 1.63 3.79
C PHE A 77 -16.83 0.96 4.58
N THR A 78 -16.70 0.85 5.91
CA THR A 78 -17.85 0.49 6.76
C THR A 78 -18.89 1.62 6.80
N LYS A 79 -18.43 2.88 6.91
CA LYS A 79 -19.32 4.05 6.91
C LYS A 79 -19.86 4.40 5.52
N ASN A 80 -19.04 4.21 4.48
CA ASN A 80 -19.32 4.55 3.09
C ASN A 80 -19.12 3.31 2.20
N PRO A 81 -20.02 2.32 2.26
CA PRO A 81 -19.87 1.09 1.49
C PRO A 81 -19.90 1.38 -0.01
N TRP A 82 -19.06 0.68 -0.77
CA TRP A 82 -19.13 0.75 -2.22
C TRP A 82 -20.41 0.04 -2.70
N ILE A 83 -21.14 0.68 -3.62
CA ILE A 83 -22.35 0.12 -4.22
C ILE A 83 -21.95 -0.70 -5.44
N ASN A 84 -22.30 -1.98 -5.43
CA ASN A 84 -21.99 -2.87 -6.53
C ASN A 84 -22.89 -2.64 -7.76
N LYS A 85 -22.63 -3.36 -8.85
CA LYS A 85 -23.40 -3.26 -10.09
C LYS A 85 -24.89 -3.61 -9.92
N ASP A 86 -25.22 -4.37 -8.89
CA ASP A 86 -26.59 -4.78 -8.56
C ASP A 86 -27.28 -3.79 -7.61
N GLY A 87 -26.66 -2.64 -7.32
CA GLY A 87 -27.19 -1.64 -6.40
C GLY A 87 -27.07 -2.02 -4.92
N LYS A 88 -26.33 -3.07 -4.57
CA LYS A 88 -26.16 -3.54 -3.19
C LYS A 88 -24.88 -3.01 -2.56
N PRO A 89 -24.91 -2.57 -1.29
CA PRO A 89 -23.70 -2.18 -0.58
C PRO A 89 -22.81 -3.40 -0.32
N VAL A 90 -21.51 -3.25 -0.59
CA VAL A 90 -20.51 -4.25 -0.22
C VAL A 90 -20.15 -4.07 1.25
N ILE A 91 -20.44 -5.11 2.05
CA ILE A 91 -20.08 -5.15 3.47
C ILE A 91 -18.64 -5.63 3.59
N VAL A 92 -17.77 -4.75 4.09
CA VAL A 92 -16.36 -5.04 4.33
C VAL A 92 -16.14 -5.53 5.77
N SER A 93 -15.16 -6.42 5.94
CA SER A 93 -14.62 -6.79 7.26
C SER A 93 -13.15 -6.37 7.34
N LYS A 94 -12.53 -6.37 8.52
CA LYS A 94 -11.08 -6.24 8.60
C LYS A 94 -10.44 -7.39 7.80
N VAL A 95 -9.48 -7.05 6.93
CA VAL A 95 -8.75 -8.01 6.10
C VAL A 95 -7.95 -8.94 7.00
N THR A 96 -8.00 -10.25 6.77
CA THR A 96 -7.11 -11.18 7.49
C THR A 96 -5.68 -11.01 6.98
N VAL A 97 -4.75 -10.60 7.84
CA VAL A 97 -3.35 -10.41 7.46
C VAL A 97 -2.49 -11.56 8.00
N MET A 98 -1.73 -12.17 7.10
CA MET A 98 -0.71 -13.17 7.43
C MET A 98 0.62 -12.45 7.62
N ASN A 99 1.12 -12.44 8.84
CA ASN A 99 2.34 -11.73 9.23
C ASN A 99 3.63 -12.53 9.02
N SER A 100 3.55 -13.71 8.40
CA SER A 100 4.72 -14.52 8.10
C SER A 100 4.48 -15.42 6.90
N MET A 101 5.57 -15.77 6.23
CA MET A 101 5.53 -16.70 5.11
C MET A 101 5.08 -18.10 5.52
N ASP A 102 5.38 -18.53 6.74
CA ASP A 102 4.94 -19.84 7.25
C ASP A 102 3.42 -19.87 7.48
N SER A 103 2.84 -18.77 7.97
CA SER A 103 1.38 -18.66 8.10
C SER A 103 0.69 -18.66 6.74
N PHE A 104 1.27 -17.96 5.76
CA PHE A 104 0.79 -17.92 4.38
C PHE A 104 0.89 -19.27 3.68
N GLN A 105 2.04 -19.94 3.75
CA GLN A 105 2.24 -21.25 3.14
C GLN A 105 1.30 -22.29 3.75
N ARG A 106 1.11 -22.30 5.07
CA ARG A 106 0.12 -23.17 5.73
C ARG A 106 -1.29 -22.88 5.23
N TYR A 107 -1.69 -21.62 5.18
CA TYR A 107 -3.01 -21.25 4.67
C TYR A 107 -3.20 -21.69 3.21
N MET A 108 -2.22 -21.44 2.34
CA MET A 108 -2.27 -21.84 0.94
C MET A 108 -2.31 -23.36 0.77
N ALA A 109 -1.55 -24.09 1.59
CA ALA A 109 -1.53 -25.54 1.59
C ALA A 109 -2.90 -26.13 1.94
N PHE A 110 -3.48 -25.72 3.07
CA PHE A 110 -4.76 -26.26 3.54
C PHE A 110 -5.94 -25.80 2.68
N ARG A 111 -5.98 -24.52 2.28
CA ARG A 111 -7.15 -23.95 1.62
C ARG A 111 -7.17 -24.18 0.11
N TYR A 112 -6.01 -24.33 -0.54
CA TYR A 112 -5.93 -24.38 -1.99
C TYR A 112 -5.17 -25.61 -2.52
N LEU A 113 -3.94 -25.89 -2.04
CA LEU A 113 -3.14 -26.97 -2.61
C LEU A 113 -3.72 -28.36 -2.31
N LEU A 114 -4.24 -28.57 -1.09
CA LEU A 114 -4.89 -29.83 -0.73
C LEU A 114 -6.14 -30.09 -1.58
N LEU A 115 -6.97 -29.06 -1.77
CA LEU A 115 -8.15 -29.14 -2.63
C LEU A 115 -7.77 -29.36 -4.10
N LEU A 116 -6.72 -28.68 -4.59
CA LEU A 116 -6.21 -28.86 -5.93
C LEU A 116 -5.71 -30.30 -6.15
N LYS A 117 -5.04 -30.89 -5.15
CA LYS A 117 -4.59 -32.28 -5.21
C LYS A 117 -5.76 -33.26 -5.24
N GLY A 118 -6.80 -33.02 -4.43
CA GLY A 118 -8.04 -33.80 -4.51
C GLY A 118 -8.71 -33.70 -5.89
N LEU A 119 -8.74 -32.49 -6.47
CA LEU A 119 -9.26 -32.27 -7.81
C LEU A 119 -8.42 -32.97 -8.89
N GLU A 120 -7.10 -33.01 -8.75
CA GLU A 120 -6.21 -33.74 -9.66
C GLU A 120 -6.54 -35.24 -9.67
N LEU A 121 -6.70 -35.84 -8.49
CA LEU A 121 -7.08 -37.25 -8.35
C LEU A 121 -8.45 -37.54 -8.96
N ALA A 122 -9.44 -36.69 -8.67
CA ALA A 122 -10.77 -36.81 -9.27
C ALA A 122 -10.70 -36.69 -10.80
N ASN A 123 -9.94 -35.72 -11.30
CA ASN A 123 -9.76 -35.52 -12.73
C ASN A 123 -9.13 -36.74 -13.41
N ALA A 124 -8.17 -37.41 -12.77
CA ALA A 124 -7.62 -38.68 -13.27
C ALA A 124 -8.64 -39.83 -13.23
N ALA A 125 -9.40 -39.95 -12.14
CA ALA A 125 -10.43 -41.00 -11.99
C ALA A 125 -11.59 -40.85 -12.99
N PHE A 126 -11.91 -39.62 -13.39
CA PHE A 126 -12.98 -39.29 -14.35
C PHE A 126 -12.44 -38.98 -15.75
N CYS A 127 -11.36 -39.65 -16.19
CA CYS A 127 -10.82 -39.57 -17.55
C CYS A 127 -10.63 -38.13 -18.07
N HIS A 128 -10.07 -37.25 -17.23
CA HIS A 128 -9.80 -35.84 -17.52
C HIS A 128 -11.03 -34.92 -17.72
N PHE A 129 -12.21 -35.34 -17.25
CA PHE A 129 -13.44 -34.53 -17.35
C PHE A 129 -13.30 -33.11 -16.73
N PHE A 130 -12.54 -32.97 -15.65
CA PHE A 130 -12.35 -31.70 -14.93
C PHE A 130 -11.09 -30.93 -15.35
N GLN A 131 -10.43 -31.31 -16.46
CA GLN A 131 -9.12 -30.78 -16.85
C GLN A 131 -9.10 -29.26 -16.93
N GLY A 132 -10.13 -28.65 -17.52
CA GLY A 132 -10.23 -27.19 -17.63
C GLY A 132 -10.29 -26.49 -16.27
N VAL A 133 -11.06 -27.03 -15.32
CA VAL A 133 -11.17 -26.48 -13.95
C VAL A 133 -9.84 -26.61 -13.22
N TYR A 134 -9.24 -27.80 -13.27
CA TYR A 134 -7.93 -28.07 -12.67
C TYR A 134 -6.85 -27.14 -13.22
N SER A 135 -6.69 -27.06 -14.54
CA SER A 135 -5.67 -26.22 -15.18
C SER A 135 -5.86 -24.75 -14.85
N ASN A 136 -7.10 -24.26 -14.81
CA ASN A 136 -7.37 -22.86 -14.45
C ASN A 136 -7.05 -22.57 -12.98
N LEU A 137 -7.43 -23.46 -12.05
CA LEU A 137 -7.14 -23.30 -10.63
C LEU A 137 -5.63 -23.38 -10.35
N ASN A 138 -4.96 -24.38 -10.92
CA ASN A 138 -3.51 -24.54 -10.81
C ASN A 138 -2.77 -23.30 -11.33
N ARG A 139 -3.17 -22.77 -12.50
CA ARG A 139 -2.61 -21.53 -13.05
C ARG A 139 -2.78 -20.34 -12.11
N LYS A 140 -3.97 -20.15 -11.52
CA LYS A 140 -4.24 -19.05 -10.58
C LYS A 140 -3.41 -19.17 -9.31
N ILE A 141 -3.32 -20.37 -8.73
CA ILE A 141 -2.52 -20.62 -7.52
C ILE A 141 -1.04 -20.34 -7.81
N ASN A 142 -0.49 -20.87 -8.90
CA ASN A 142 0.90 -20.63 -9.28
C ASN A 142 1.20 -19.15 -9.53
N TRP A 143 0.23 -18.43 -10.11
CA TRP A 143 0.37 -16.98 -10.31
C TRP A 143 0.41 -16.22 -8.98
N VAL A 144 -0.45 -16.56 -8.02
CA VAL A 144 -0.43 -15.95 -6.67
C VAL A 144 0.88 -16.25 -5.93
N MET A 145 1.35 -17.51 -5.98
CA MET A 145 2.61 -17.89 -5.34
C MET A 145 3.80 -17.09 -5.91
N ARG A 146 3.88 -16.98 -7.24
CA ARG A 146 4.91 -16.17 -7.91
C ARG A 146 4.84 -14.70 -7.55
N LEU A 147 3.62 -14.13 -7.50
CA LEU A 147 3.42 -12.75 -7.12
C LEU A 147 3.94 -12.52 -5.69
N VAL A 148 3.59 -13.42 -4.77
CA VAL A 148 4.07 -13.35 -3.38
C VAL A 148 5.59 -13.43 -3.31
N ASP A 149 6.24 -14.33 -4.06
CA ASP A 149 7.70 -14.43 -4.05
C ASP A 149 8.38 -13.15 -4.56
N ILE A 150 7.82 -12.52 -5.60
CA ILE A 150 8.33 -11.24 -6.15
C ILE A 150 8.16 -10.09 -5.15
N TYR A 151 7.00 -10.03 -4.49
CA TYR A 151 6.66 -8.91 -3.61
C TYR A 151 7.07 -9.12 -2.16
N ARG A 152 7.46 -10.34 -1.75
CA ARG A 152 7.94 -10.68 -0.41
C ARG A 152 8.90 -9.64 0.19
N PRO A 153 9.98 -9.19 -0.49
CA PRO A 153 10.90 -8.23 0.10
C PRO A 153 10.25 -6.87 0.40
N TYR A 154 9.17 -6.51 -0.28
CA TYR A 154 8.41 -5.27 -0.05
C TYR A 154 7.33 -5.43 1.02
N LEU A 155 6.67 -6.59 1.08
CA LEU A 155 5.61 -6.89 2.06
C LEU A 155 6.15 -7.04 3.49
N PHE A 156 7.43 -7.39 3.61
CA PHE A 156 8.15 -7.54 4.88
C PHE A 156 9.31 -6.55 4.98
N PHE A 157 9.28 -5.47 4.20
CA PHE A 157 10.30 -4.45 4.26
C PHE A 157 10.15 -3.66 5.56
N ASN A 158 11.07 -3.87 6.50
CA ASN A 158 11.12 -3.13 7.74
C ASN A 158 12.35 -2.20 7.70
N ALA A 159 12.18 -1.04 7.10
CA ALA A 159 13.19 0.01 7.14
C ALA A 159 12.53 1.36 7.42
N THR A 160 13.34 2.24 8.00
CA THR A 160 13.01 3.65 8.19
C THR A 160 14.02 4.46 7.40
N PHE A 161 13.53 5.47 6.69
CA PHE A 161 14.37 6.34 5.87
C PHE A 161 14.64 7.64 6.61
N ASP A 162 15.92 7.95 6.79
CA ASP A 162 16.37 9.22 7.35
C ASP A 162 16.20 10.34 6.32
N ASP A 163 15.65 11.48 6.76
CA ASP A 163 15.42 12.67 5.96
C ASP A 163 16.31 13.85 6.38
N LEU A 164 17.41 13.61 7.10
CA LEU A 164 18.29 14.65 7.67
C LEU A 164 18.72 15.74 6.68
N ASN A 165 19.05 15.40 5.42
CA ASN A 165 19.42 16.40 4.43
C ASN A 165 18.22 17.26 4.00
N THR A 166 17.05 16.65 3.88
CA THR A 166 15.79 17.33 3.56
C THR A 166 15.34 18.22 4.73
N GLU A 167 15.58 17.79 5.97
CA GLU A 167 15.40 18.61 7.17
C GLU A 167 16.27 19.87 7.11
N LYS A 168 17.58 19.71 6.88
CA LYS A 168 18.53 20.83 6.77
C LYS A 168 18.13 21.78 5.64
N LEU A 169 17.71 21.24 4.49
CA LEU A 169 17.20 22.01 3.36
C LEU A 169 15.99 22.85 3.79
N ARG A 170 15.00 22.23 4.43
CA ARG A 170 13.79 22.91 4.90
C ARG A 170 14.09 24.00 5.92
N MET A 171 14.97 23.73 6.88
CA MET A 171 15.39 24.70 7.90
C MET A 171 16.14 25.89 7.29
N THR A 172 16.95 25.65 6.27
CA THR A 172 17.69 26.71 5.55
C THR A 172 16.75 27.54 4.68
N ALA A 173 15.81 26.89 3.99
CA ALA A 173 14.76 27.57 3.24
C ALA A 173 13.92 28.48 4.14
N ARG A 174 13.62 28.01 5.37
CA ARG A 174 12.84 28.77 6.35
C ARG A 174 13.46 30.10 6.77
N THR A 175 14.77 30.20 6.77
CA THR A 175 15.49 31.42 7.19
C THR A 175 15.85 32.32 6.01
N SER A 176 15.81 31.83 4.77
CA SER A 176 16.38 32.50 3.60
C SER A 176 15.39 32.85 2.49
N LEU A 177 14.17 32.29 2.50
CA LEU A 177 13.13 32.56 1.50
C LEU A 177 12.02 33.43 2.11
N VAL A 178 11.67 34.52 1.42
CA VAL A 178 10.58 35.44 1.81
C VAL A 178 9.20 34.77 1.63
N GLU A 179 9.10 33.77 0.75
CA GLU A 179 7.87 33.01 0.41
C GLU A 179 7.73 31.70 1.18
N ASN A 180 8.19 31.68 2.44
CA ASN A 180 8.33 30.46 3.24
C ASN A 180 7.00 29.71 3.49
N ASP A 181 5.88 30.43 3.52
CA ASP A 181 4.55 29.85 3.71
C ASP A 181 4.01 29.14 2.46
N MET A 182 4.66 29.32 1.28
CA MET A 182 4.19 28.78 0.02
C MET A 182 4.71 27.36 -0.27
N PHE A 183 5.95 27.05 0.12
CA PHE A 183 6.62 25.77 -0.20
C PHE A 183 6.78 24.87 1.03
N TYR A 184 5.65 24.43 1.58
CA TYR A 184 5.65 23.59 2.77
C TYR A 184 5.80 22.09 2.43
N PHE A 185 6.71 21.40 3.11
CA PHE A 185 6.97 19.95 2.93
C PHE A 185 7.51 19.30 4.22
N ASP A 186 6.98 19.70 5.38
CA ASP A 186 7.36 19.10 6.67
C ASP A 186 6.47 17.88 6.97
N PRO A 187 7.00 16.64 6.99
CA PRO A 187 6.18 15.46 7.19
C PRO A 187 5.46 15.43 8.54
N ILE A 188 5.97 16.13 9.57
CA ILE A 188 5.37 16.18 10.92
C ILE A 188 3.98 16.82 10.91
N SER A 189 3.70 17.66 9.93
CA SER A 189 2.42 18.36 9.79
C SER A 189 1.27 17.49 9.31
N ILE A 190 1.57 16.31 8.80
CA ILE A 190 0.57 15.44 8.21
C ILE A 190 -0.21 14.78 9.34
N ASP A 191 -1.47 15.15 9.47
CA ASP A 191 -2.44 14.31 10.17
C ASP A 191 -2.79 13.14 9.26
N TRP A 192 -2.20 11.98 9.52
CA TRP A 192 -2.43 10.78 8.69
C TRP A 192 -3.88 10.32 8.69
N GLU A 193 -4.58 10.48 9.82
CA GLU A 193 -5.97 10.07 9.90
C GLU A 193 -6.83 10.99 9.05
N ASP A 194 -6.68 12.31 9.19
CA ASP A 194 -7.38 13.27 8.34
C ASP A 194 -7.04 13.08 6.86
N TYR A 195 -5.76 12.96 6.53
CA TYR A 195 -5.29 12.76 5.16
C TYR A 195 -5.93 11.53 4.51
N PHE A 196 -5.94 10.37 5.19
CA PHE A 196 -6.53 9.17 4.59
C PHE A 196 -8.05 9.18 4.59
N MET A 197 -8.68 9.61 5.70
CA MET A 197 -10.13 9.54 5.86
C MET A 197 -10.89 10.61 5.05
N ASN A 198 -10.31 11.81 4.89
CA ASN A 198 -10.99 12.96 4.31
C ASN A 198 -10.42 13.40 2.95
N ILE A 199 -9.19 13.01 2.60
CA ILE A 199 -8.55 13.43 1.35
C ILE A 199 -8.30 12.24 0.41
N HIS A 200 -7.45 11.30 0.81
CA HIS A 200 -6.93 10.26 -0.08
C HIS A 200 -7.98 9.20 -0.45
N ILE A 201 -8.61 8.53 0.53
CA ILE A 201 -9.62 7.49 0.23
C ILE A 201 -10.84 8.09 -0.50
N PRO A 202 -11.43 9.23 -0.07
CA PRO A 202 -12.46 9.91 -0.84
C PRO A 202 -12.03 10.26 -2.27
N GLY A 203 -10.79 10.71 -2.45
CA GLY A 203 -10.21 10.99 -3.77
C GLY A 203 -10.18 9.74 -4.67
N ILE A 204 -9.75 8.59 -4.14
CA ILE A 204 -9.79 7.31 -4.88
C ILE A 204 -11.23 6.99 -5.29
N VAL A 205 -12.19 7.10 -4.35
CA VAL A 205 -13.62 6.82 -4.63
C VAL A 205 -14.15 7.76 -5.72
N LYS A 206 -13.82 9.04 -5.66
CA LYS A 206 -14.32 10.03 -6.61
C LYS A 206 -13.73 9.86 -8.02
N TYR A 207 -12.43 9.59 -8.13
CA TYR A 207 -11.72 9.67 -9.40
C TYR A 207 -11.39 8.31 -10.03
N ILE A 208 -11.29 7.25 -9.23
CA ILE A 208 -10.83 5.93 -9.70
C ILE A 208 -11.95 4.88 -9.70
N PHE A 209 -12.88 4.93 -8.74
CA PHE A 209 -14.06 4.06 -8.77
C PHE A 209 -15.04 4.51 -9.86
N LYS A 210 -14.80 4.02 -11.08
CA LYS A 210 -15.79 3.96 -12.15
C LYS A 210 -16.39 2.56 -12.23
#